data_AF-A0A0J9TNX3-F1
#
_entry.id   AF-A0A0J9TNX3-F1
#
_cell.length_a   1.000
_cell.length_b   1.000
_cell.length_c   1.000
_cell.angle_alpha   90.00
_cell.angle_beta   90.00
_cell.angle_gamma   90.00
#
_symmetry.space_group_name_H-M   'P 1'
#
loop_
_entity.id
_entity.type
_entity.pdbx_description
1 polymer ?
#
loop_
_entity_poly.entity_id
_entity_poly.type
_entity_poly.pdbx_seq_one_letter_code
_entity_poly.pdbx_strand_id
1 'polypeptide(L)'
;MDYNILYDWYKTFSCHKTIRKINTFVSHNKEKANVEELKIINENKYVSHSIAILTAIGILTTFRKLRRAKLFMFRPFLPDIFGLITSCSFLYMHALYLSRNTISKLIQLNLKESSNEGIGNYVGEMYKKDEPKDYLNLVRKAL
;
A
#
# COMPACT_ATOMS: atom_id res chain seq x y z
N MET A 1 -6.69 -20.45 -3.72
CA MET A 1 -6.74 -19.77 -2.41
C MET A 1 -7.47 -18.46 -2.67
N ASP A 2 -8.68 -18.33 -2.14
CA ASP A 2 -9.54 -17.19 -2.48
C ASP A 2 -8.86 -15.87 -2.12
N TYR A 3 -8.77 -14.99 -3.11
CA TYR A 3 -8.18 -13.67 -2.98
C TYR A 3 -8.99 -12.86 -1.96
N ASN A 4 -8.50 -12.82 -0.71
CA ASN A 4 -9.18 -12.10 0.36
C ASN A 4 -8.64 -10.67 0.48
N ILE A 5 -9.31 -9.74 -0.20
CA ILE A 5 -9.01 -8.30 -0.16
C ILE A 5 -8.96 -7.78 1.28
N LEU A 6 -9.85 -8.23 2.16
CA LEU A 6 -9.89 -7.77 3.56
C LEU A 6 -8.65 -8.21 4.32
N TYR A 7 -8.18 -9.43 4.09
CA TYR A 7 -6.94 -9.93 4.69
C TYR A 7 -5.73 -9.12 4.20
N ASP A 8 -5.67 -8.81 2.90
CA ASP A 8 -4.58 -8.02 2.34
C ASP A 8 -4.57 -6.57 2.85
N TRP A 9 -5.75 -5.97 3.03
CA TRP A 9 -5.88 -4.65 3.66
C TRP A 9 -5.45 -4.66 5.12
N TYR A 10 -5.90 -5.66 5.88
CA TYR A 10 -5.49 -5.86 7.26
C TYR A 10 -3.97 -6.01 7.38
N LYS A 11 -3.36 -6.83 6.51
CA LYS A 11 -1.91 -7.04 6.50
C LYS A 11 -1.13 -5.81 6.08
N THR A 12 -1.63 -5.08 5.10
CA THR A 12 -1.07 -3.77 4.72
C THR A 12 -1.03 -2.82 5.92
N PHE A 13 -2.11 -2.77 6.70
CA PHE A 13 -2.15 -1.95 7.90
C PHE A 13 -1.19 -2.48 8.98
N SER A 14 -1.22 -3.77 9.29
CA SER A 14 -0.39 -4.34 10.36
C SER A 14 1.11 -4.22 10.07
N CYS A 15 1.51 -4.35 8.80
CA CYS A 15 2.91 -4.36 8.38
C CYS A 15 3.40 -2.97 7.93
N HIS A 16 2.69 -1.89 8.26
CA HIS A 16 2.98 -0.53 7.77
C HIS A 16 4.42 -0.06 8.09
N LYS A 17 4.97 -0.45 9.24
CA LYS A 17 6.35 -0.10 9.66
C LYS A 17 7.38 -0.73 8.73
N THR A 18 7.21 -2.02 8.46
CA THR A 18 8.07 -2.82 7.58
C THR A 18 8.01 -2.30 6.15
N ILE A 19 6.79 -2.04 5.66
CA ILE A 19 6.56 -1.43 4.34
C ILE A 19 7.29 -0.09 4.21
N ARG A 20 7.16 0.79 5.22
CA ARG A 20 7.84 2.10 5.23
C ARG A 20 9.36 1.95 5.23
N LYS A 21 9.91 1.06 6.06
CA LYS A 21 11.35 0.79 6.15
C LYS A 21 11.92 0.32 4.80
N ILE A 22 11.21 -0.58 4.13
CA ILE A 22 11.60 -1.07 2.81
C ILE A 22 11.49 0.02 1.75
N ASN A 23 10.42 0.82 1.75
CA ASN A 23 10.31 1.95 0.81
C ASN A 23 11.48 2.93 0.97
N THR A 24 11.88 3.23 2.20
CA THR A 24 13.05 4.05 2.47
C THR A 24 14.30 3.40 1.90
N PHE A 25 14.54 2.11 2.15
CA PHE A 25 15.69 1.38 1.59
C PHE A 25 15.73 1.43 0.06
N VAL A 26 14.61 1.10 -0.61
CA VAL A 26 14.46 1.10 -2.07
C VAL A 26 14.71 2.50 -2.64
N SER A 27 14.19 3.54 -1.99
CA SER A 27 14.41 4.93 -2.43
C SER A 27 15.89 5.34 -2.37
N HIS A 28 16.65 4.87 -1.39
CA HIS A 28 18.07 5.23 -1.23
C HIS A 28 19.01 4.36 -2.07
N ASN A 29 18.57 3.18 -2.51
CA ASN A 29 19.40 2.22 -3.25
C ASN A 29 18.89 1.97 -4.68
N LYS A 30 18.06 2.87 -5.21
CA LYS A 30 17.43 2.73 -6.52
C LYS A 30 18.44 2.54 -7.66
N GLU A 31 19.64 3.10 -7.52
CA GLU A 31 20.74 2.98 -8.49
C GLU A 31 21.30 1.56 -8.60
N LYS A 32 21.13 0.74 -7.56
CA LYS A 32 21.56 -0.67 -7.53
C LYS A 32 20.48 -1.62 -8.03
N ALA A 33 19.32 -1.11 -8.42
CA ALA A 33 18.22 -1.93 -8.90
C ALA A 33 18.47 -2.36 -10.36
N ASN A 34 18.20 -3.64 -10.66
CA ASN A 34 18.29 -4.13 -12.04
C ASN A 34 17.16 -3.53 -12.91
N VAL A 35 17.29 -3.64 -14.23
CA VAL A 35 16.32 -3.12 -15.22
C VAL A 35 14.91 -3.64 -14.96
N GLU A 36 14.76 -4.91 -14.56
CA GLU A 36 13.45 -5.50 -14.25
C GLU A 36 12.86 -4.97 -12.94
N GLU A 37 13.69 -4.80 -11.91
CA GLU A 37 13.29 -4.19 -10.64
C GLU A 37 12.89 -2.72 -10.83
N LEU A 38 13.61 -1.99 -11.69
CA LEU A 38 13.28 -0.61 -12.05
C LEU A 38 11.94 -0.52 -12.77
N LYS A 39 11.58 -1.47 -13.64
CA LYS A 39 10.24 -1.54 -14.25
C LYS A 39 9.16 -1.69 -13.20
N ILE A 40 9.38 -2.51 -12.18
CA ILE A 40 8.42 -2.72 -11.07
C ILE A 40 8.32 -1.48 -10.17
N ILE A 41 9.45 -0.84 -9.84
CA ILE A 41 9.49 0.36 -8.98
C ILE A 41 8.85 1.56 -9.67
N ASN A 42 9.10 1.72 -10.97
CA ASN A 42 8.57 2.81 -11.78
C ASN A 42 7.25 2.48 -12.47
N GLU A 43 6.60 1.37 -12.11
CA GLU A 43 5.32 0.98 -12.67
C GLU A 43 4.31 2.13 -12.54
N ASN A 44 3.66 2.49 -13.65
CA ASN A 44 2.74 3.61 -13.68
C ASN A 44 1.48 3.27 -12.86
N LYS A 45 1.29 3.99 -11.75
CA LYS A 45 0.15 3.84 -10.84
C LYS A 45 -0.91 4.94 -11.00
N TYR A 46 -0.84 5.73 -12.07
CA TYR A 46 -1.71 6.89 -12.30
C TYR A 46 -3.21 6.55 -12.20
N VAL A 47 -3.65 5.47 -12.84
CA VAL A 47 -5.06 5.04 -12.81
C VAL A 47 -5.49 4.71 -11.38
N SER A 48 -4.68 3.91 -10.66
CA SER A 48 -4.95 3.53 -9.27
C SER A 48 -5.04 4.76 -8.36
N HIS A 49 -4.08 5.68 -8.47
CA HIS A 49 -4.08 6.92 -7.69
C HIS A 49 -5.28 7.82 -8.02
N SER A 50 -5.64 7.93 -9.30
CA SER A 50 -6.81 8.73 -9.72
C SER A 50 -8.10 8.19 -9.11
N ILE A 51 -8.32 6.87 -9.16
CA ILE A 51 -9.48 6.22 -8.53
C ILE A 51 -9.48 6.46 -7.01
N ALA A 52 -8.32 6.37 -6.36
CA ALA A 52 -8.21 6.60 -4.92
C ALA A 52 -8.53 8.05 -4.54
N ILE A 53 -8.07 9.03 -5.32
CA ILE A 53 -8.39 10.45 -5.12
C ILE A 53 -9.89 10.69 -5.28
N LEU A 54 -10.49 10.17 -6.35
CA LEU A 54 -11.95 10.28 -6.57
C LEU A 54 -12.73 9.65 -5.40
N THR A 55 -12.29 8.50 -4.92
CA THR A 55 -12.92 7.82 -3.77
C THR A 55 -12.78 8.65 -2.49
N ALA A 56 -11.59 9.23 -2.24
CA ALA A 56 -11.35 10.10 -1.08
C ALA A 56 -12.22 11.37 -1.10
N ILE A 57 -12.38 11.99 -2.28
CA ILE A 57 -13.31 13.11 -2.47
C ILE A 57 -14.75 12.66 -2.22
N GLY A 58 -15.14 11.49 -2.71
CA GLY A 58 -16.45 10.89 -2.46
C GLY A 58 -16.74 10.72 -0.97
N ILE A 59 -15.79 10.15 -0.22
CA ILE A 59 -15.86 10.00 1.25
C ILE A 59 -16.07 11.37 1.90
N LEU A 60 -15.20 12.33 1.63
CA LEU A 60 -15.28 13.68 2.20
C LEU A 60 -16.64 14.34 1.91
N THR A 61 -17.12 14.22 0.68
CA THR A 61 -18.40 14.81 0.25
C THR A 61 -19.58 14.13 0.95
N THR A 62 -19.50 12.84 1.19
CA THR A 62 -20.53 12.06 1.91
C THR A 62 -20.64 12.52 3.36
N PHE A 63 -19.50 12.70 4.03
CA PHE A 63 -19.45 13.26 5.38
C PHE A 63 -19.96 14.71 5.45
N ARG A 64 -19.63 15.55 4.47
CA ARG A 64 -20.19 16.91 4.36
C ARG A 64 -21.72 16.90 4.22
N LYS A 65 -22.29 15.93 3.49
CA LYS A 65 -23.75 15.77 3.41
C LYS A 65 -24.37 15.36 4.75
N LEU A 66 -23.68 14.54 5.56
CA LEU A 66 -24.12 14.13 6.90
C LEU A 66 -24.24 15.31 7.88
N ARG A 67 -23.57 16.43 7.63
CA ARG A 67 -23.78 17.68 8.39
C ARG A 67 -25.24 18.13 8.46
N ARG A 68 -26.05 17.81 7.44
CA ARG A 68 -27.47 18.16 7.39
C ARG A 68 -28.37 17.21 8.19
N ALA A 69 -27.82 16.11 8.72
CA ALA A 69 -28.58 15.18 9.55
C ALA A 69 -28.83 15.77 10.94
N LYS A 70 -30.03 15.53 11.50
CA LYS A 70 -30.45 16.02 12.83
C LYS A 70 -29.45 15.70 13.94
N LEU A 71 -28.76 14.55 13.82
CA LEU A 71 -27.77 14.06 14.80
C LEU A 71 -26.51 14.94 14.88
N PHE A 72 -26.16 15.66 13.81
CA PHE A 72 -24.98 16.53 13.75
C PHE A 72 -25.33 18.03 13.78
N MET A 73 -26.61 18.37 13.95
CA MET A 73 -27.09 19.75 13.95
C MET A 73 -26.46 20.59 15.08
N PHE A 74 -26.14 19.96 16.23
CA PHE A 74 -25.49 20.59 17.38
C PHE A 74 -23.96 20.64 17.31
N ARG A 75 -23.35 19.92 16.37
CA ARG A 75 -21.88 19.86 16.18
C ARG A 75 -21.54 19.78 14.69
N PRO A 76 -21.77 20.86 13.94
CA PRO A 76 -21.66 20.86 12.48
C PRO A 76 -20.23 20.61 11.94
N PHE A 77 -19.20 20.81 12.78
CA PHE A 77 -17.80 20.59 12.43
C PHE A 77 -17.35 19.12 12.53
N LEU A 78 -18.06 18.29 13.31
CA LEU A 78 -17.68 16.88 13.49
C LEU A 78 -17.69 16.09 12.17
N PRO A 79 -18.73 16.18 11.33
CA PRO A 79 -18.74 15.48 10.05
C PRO A 79 -17.61 15.92 9.14
N ASP A 80 -17.26 17.21 9.09
CA ASP A 80 -16.19 17.72 8.25
C ASP A 80 -14.82 17.19 8.71
N ILE A 81 -14.56 17.14 10.02
CA ILE A 81 -13.33 16.59 10.59
C ILE A 81 -13.24 15.07 10.33
N PHE A 82 -14.32 14.32 10.59
CA PHE A 82 -14.33 12.88 10.32
C PHE A 82 -14.18 12.57 8.84
N GLY A 83 -14.81 13.35 7.96
CA GLY A 83 -14.66 13.23 6.52
C GLY A 83 -13.22 13.42 6.07
N LEU A 84 -12.55 14.46 6.59
CA LEU A 84 -11.16 14.75 6.27
C LEU A 84 -10.23 13.64 6.77
N ILE A 85 -10.33 13.26 8.05
CA ILE A 85 -9.51 12.18 8.64
C ILE A 85 -9.71 10.88 7.87
N THR A 86 -10.95 10.52 7.56
CA THR A 86 -11.26 9.26 6.87
C THR A 86 -10.73 9.28 5.44
N SER A 87 -10.89 10.39 4.71
CA SER A 87 -10.37 10.53 3.34
C SER A 87 -8.84 10.46 3.29
N CYS A 88 -8.14 11.14 4.21
CA CYS A 88 -6.69 11.11 4.30
C CYS A 88 -6.17 9.72 4.71
N SER A 89 -6.85 9.09 5.68
CA SER A 89 -6.51 7.73 6.11
C SER A 89 -6.69 6.72 4.98
N PHE A 90 -7.74 6.84 4.18
CA PHE A 90 -7.96 6.01 3.01
C PHE A 90 -6.84 6.19 1.97
N LEU A 91 -6.46 7.42 1.63
CA LEU A 91 -5.37 7.69 0.70
C LEU A 91 -4.03 7.13 1.20
N TYR A 92 -3.75 7.28 2.49
CA TYR A 92 -2.57 6.73 3.12
C TYR A 92 -2.53 5.20 3.03
N MET A 93 -3.65 4.55 3.36
CA MET A 93 -3.80 3.10 3.24
C MET A 93 -3.65 2.60 1.80
N HIS A 94 -4.22 3.33 0.85
CA HIS A 94 -4.08 3.02 -0.57
C HIS A 94 -2.61 3.08 -1.02
N ALA A 95 -1.86 4.09 -0.58
CA ALA A 95 -0.43 4.20 -0.89
C ALA A 95 0.38 3.05 -0.27
N LEU A 96 0.09 2.68 0.98
CA LEU A 96 0.73 1.52 1.62
C LEU A 96 0.40 0.21 0.90
N TYR A 97 -0.85 0.03 0.46
CA TYR A 97 -1.29 -1.16 -0.28
C TYR A 97 -0.53 -1.30 -1.59
N LEU A 98 -0.41 -0.21 -2.37
CA LEU A 98 0.37 -0.20 -3.60
C LEU A 98 1.85 -0.48 -3.36
N SER A 99 2.41 0.03 -2.27
CA SER A 99 3.79 -0.27 -1.89
C SER A 99 3.98 -1.74 -1.53
N ARG A 100 3.08 -2.33 -0.72
CA ARG A 100 3.12 -3.77 -0.41
C ARG A 100 3.02 -4.64 -1.67
N ASN A 101 2.19 -4.24 -2.64
CA ASN A 101 2.13 -4.93 -3.93
C ASN A 101 3.44 -4.82 -4.73
N THR A 102 4.09 -3.66 -4.76
CA THR A 102 5.42 -3.51 -5.37
C THR A 102 6.46 -4.40 -4.67
N ILE A 103 6.45 -4.44 -3.33
CA ILE A 103 7.32 -5.34 -2.55
C ILE A 103 7.05 -6.81 -2.91
N SER A 104 5.78 -7.21 -3.01
CA SER A 104 5.39 -8.56 -3.42
C SER A 104 5.97 -8.90 -4.80
N LYS A 105 5.83 -7.99 -5.78
CA LYS A 105 6.39 -8.18 -7.13
C LYS A 105 7.91 -8.32 -7.12
N LEU A 106 8.61 -7.50 -6.33
CA LEU A 106 10.08 -7.59 -6.18
C LEU A 106 10.51 -8.92 -5.57
N ILE A 107 9.83 -9.38 -4.52
CA ILE A 107 10.10 -10.68 -3.88
C ILE A 107 9.90 -11.83 -4.88
N GLN A 108 8.81 -11.79 -5.65
CA GLN A 108 8.51 -12.84 -6.62
C GLN A 108 9.47 -12.82 -7.81
N LEU A 109 9.91 -11.65 -8.26
CA LEU A 109 10.93 -11.53 -9.29
C LEU A 109 12.24 -12.19 -8.82
N ASN A 110 12.70 -11.85 -7.61
CA ASN A 110 13.91 -12.44 -7.02
C ASN A 110 13.82 -13.96 -6.85
N LEU A 111 12.62 -14.49 -6.58
CA LEU A 111 12.41 -15.94 -6.48
C LEU A 111 12.43 -16.67 -7.83
N LYS A 112 12.09 -15.97 -8.93
CA LYS A 112 12.12 -16.54 -10.28
C LYS A 112 13.53 -16.47 -10.89
N GLU A 113 14.29 -15.42 -10.57
CA GLU A 113 15.63 -15.18 -11.11
C GLU A 113 16.69 -15.39 -10.02
N SER A 114 17.15 -16.63 -9.88
CA SER A 114 18.11 -17.04 -8.84
C SER A 114 19.50 -16.39 -8.94
N SER A 115 19.78 -15.64 -10.00
CA SER A 115 21.06 -14.95 -10.27
C SER A 115 20.96 -13.43 -10.24
N ASN A 116 19.87 -12.85 -9.71
CA ASN A 116 19.71 -11.40 -9.70
C ASN A 116 20.58 -10.73 -8.61
N GLU A 117 21.61 -9.99 -9.02
CA GLU A 117 22.42 -9.09 -8.15
C GLU A 117 21.70 -7.75 -7.85
N GLY A 118 20.37 -7.78 -7.74
CA GLY A 118 19.52 -6.61 -7.56
C GLY A 118 19.17 -6.31 -6.09
N ILE A 119 18.40 -5.25 -5.86
CA ILE A 119 17.94 -4.89 -4.51
C ILE A 119 16.83 -5.82 -3.99
N GLY A 120 16.21 -6.62 -4.86
CA GLY A 120 15.12 -7.54 -4.57
C GLY A 120 15.47 -8.59 -3.54
N ASN A 121 16.72 -9.08 -3.53
CA ASN A 121 17.17 -10.04 -2.52
C ASN A 121 17.16 -9.42 -1.11
N TYR A 122 17.73 -8.22 -0.95
CA TYR A 122 17.72 -7.48 0.31
C TYR A 122 16.29 -7.15 0.76
N VAL A 123 15.42 -6.76 -0.16
CA VAL A 123 14.00 -6.50 0.13
C VAL A 123 13.32 -7.76 0.64
N GLY A 124 13.56 -8.91 0.01
CA GLY A 124 13.01 -10.20 0.43
C GLY A 124 13.51 -10.64 1.80
N GLU A 125 14.81 -10.51 2.07
CA GLU A 125 15.40 -10.83 3.37
C GLU A 125 14.88 -9.92 4.49
N MET A 126 14.81 -8.61 4.23
CA MET A 126 14.23 -7.65 5.18
C MET A 126 12.78 -8.00 5.51
N TYR A 127 11.95 -8.27 4.49
CA TYR A 127 10.54 -8.59 4.69
C TYR A 127 10.37 -9.93 5.42
N LYS A 128 11.15 -10.95 5.06
CA LYS A 128 11.12 -12.27 5.71
C LYS A 128 11.52 -12.19 7.18
N LYS A 129 12.52 -11.36 7.51
CA LYS A 129 12.98 -11.14 8.88
C LYS A 129 11.95 -10.42 9.73
N ASP A 130 11.39 -9.33 9.21
CA ASP A 130 10.49 -8.46 9.97
C ASP A 130 9.05 -9.03 10.01
N GLU A 131 8.58 -9.69 8.94
CA GLU A 131 7.19 -10.16 8.77
C GLU A 131 7.09 -11.58 8.17
N PRO A 132 7.62 -12.63 8.82
CA PRO A 132 7.79 -13.97 8.23
C PRO A 132 6.47 -14.63 7.81
N LYS A 133 5.38 -14.40 8.57
CA LYS A 133 4.06 -14.97 8.25
C LYS A 133 3.43 -14.32 7.03
N ASP A 134 3.61 -13.01 6.85
CA ASP A 134 3.08 -12.31 5.68
C ASP A 134 3.95 -12.53 4.45
N TYR A 135 5.26 -12.68 4.63
CA TYR A 135 6.19 -13.09 3.56
C TYR A 135 5.71 -14.37 2.86
N LEU A 136 5.36 -15.42 3.61
CA LEU A 136 4.83 -16.67 3.03
C LEU A 136 3.55 -16.44 2.20
N ASN A 137 2.71 -15.48 2.60
CA ASN A 137 1.51 -15.12 1.85
C ASN A 137 1.86 -14.37 0.56
N LEU A 138 2.79 -13.41 0.61
CA LEU A 138 3.26 -12.68 -0.58
C LEU A 138 3.92 -13.59 -1.61
N VAL A 139 4.67 -14.60 -1.16
CA VAL A 139 5.30 -15.60 -2.04
C VAL A 139 4.26 -16.50 -2.72
N ARG A 140 3.19 -16.87 -2.02
CA ARG A 140 2.13 -17.75 -2.55
C ARG A 140 1.15 -17.04 -3.47
N LYS A 141 1.10 -15.71 -3.45
CA LYS A 141 0.20 -14.91 -4.28
C LYS A 141 0.64 -15.01 -5.74
N ALA A 142 -0.10 -15.74 -6.58
CA ALA A 142 0.17 -15.77 -8.02
C ALA A 142 0.03 -14.35 -8.62
N LEU A 143 0.94 -14.00 -9.53
CA LEU A 143 0.95 -12.74 -10.27
C LEU A 143 -0.26 -12.64 -11.21
#